data_AF-A0AAU2ACI4-F1
#
_entry.id   AF-A0AAU2ACI4-F1
#
_cell.length_a   1.000
_cell.length_b   1.000
_cell.length_c   1.000
_cell.angle_alpha   90.00
_cell.angle_beta   90.00
_cell.angle_gamma   90.00
#
_symmetry.space_group_name_H-M   'P 1'
#
loop_
_entity.id
_entity.type
_entity.pdbx_description
1 polymer ?
#
loop_
_entity_poly.entity_id
_entity_poly.type
_entity_poly.pdbx_seq_one_letter_code
_entity_poly.pdbx_strand_id
1 'polypeptide(L)'
;MQTCTCDDVLCQGPALLAADFHYRHLVRAARPPGARKSRRSDDDNHMLYLLLRVATKLEGDSPVLFSYEEAAAELDTAEDTVRAGIAWLVEHRYLALDGQVDGVARLWVNPAVAFLAGTTDPRIAAARHRFPYIVMDEQGMAADQPVHVAEYDEQGWELVYQNNAEQLEDPPRFPFGCPLHHGAVGAGR
;
A
#
# COMPACT_ATOMS: atom_id res chain seq x y z
N MET A 1 27.85 -8.99 20.37
CA MET A 1 26.39 -9.10 20.61
C MET A 1 25.74 -9.50 19.30
N GLN A 2 24.93 -10.56 19.28
CA GLN A 2 24.11 -10.87 18.10
C GLN A 2 22.94 -9.87 18.07
N THR A 3 22.77 -9.13 17.00
CA THR A 3 21.62 -8.26 16.74
C THR A 3 20.53 -9.08 16.03
N CYS A 4 19.28 -9.02 16.51
CA CYS A 4 18.15 -9.67 15.81
C CYS A 4 17.87 -8.91 14.51
N THR A 5 17.78 -9.67 13.42
CA THR A 5 17.41 -9.22 12.07
C THR A 5 15.93 -9.51 11.80
N CYS A 6 15.13 -9.49 12.86
CA CYS A 6 13.70 -9.71 12.74
C CYS A 6 13.16 -8.39 12.17
N ASP A 7 12.81 -8.41 10.89
CA ASP A 7 12.45 -7.20 10.15
C ASP A 7 11.26 -6.48 10.77
N ASP A 8 11.24 -5.15 10.63
CA ASP A 8 10.05 -4.35 10.91
C ASP A 8 8.90 -4.88 10.06
N VAL A 9 7.73 -5.06 10.70
CA VAL A 9 6.58 -5.61 10.00
C VAL A 9 6.02 -4.55 9.07
N LEU A 10 6.00 -4.85 7.78
CA LEU A 10 5.20 -4.11 6.81
C LEU A 10 3.74 -4.18 7.25
N CYS A 11 3.21 -3.09 7.78
CA CYS A 11 1.80 -2.99 8.12
C CYS A 11 1.02 -2.67 6.86
N GLN A 12 0.10 -3.57 6.50
CA GLN A 12 -0.83 -3.35 5.40
C GLN A 12 -2.04 -2.57 5.92
N GLY A 13 -2.25 -1.38 5.38
CA GLY A 13 -3.41 -0.55 5.70
C GLY A 13 -4.63 -0.90 4.82
N PRO A 14 -5.81 -0.36 5.16
CA PRO A 14 -7.07 -0.67 4.49
C PRO A 14 -7.09 -0.28 3.00
N ALA A 15 -6.26 0.68 2.58
CA ALA A 15 -6.24 1.18 1.22
C ALA A 15 -5.55 0.23 0.23
N LEU A 16 -4.77 -0.74 0.72
CA LEU A 16 -4.03 -1.67 -0.15
C LEU A 16 -4.96 -2.46 -1.07
N LEU A 17 -6.01 -3.07 -0.51
CA LEU A 17 -7.05 -3.75 -1.29
C LEU A 17 -8.04 -2.77 -1.92
N ALA A 18 -8.20 -1.58 -1.33
CA ALA A 18 -9.10 -0.56 -1.87
C ALA A 18 -8.69 -0.13 -3.28
N ALA A 19 -7.40 -0.02 -3.59
CA ALA A 19 -6.94 0.37 -4.93
C ALA A 19 -7.45 -0.57 -6.04
N ASP A 20 -7.42 -1.87 -5.77
CA ASP A 20 -7.93 -2.91 -6.67
C ASP A 20 -9.44 -2.79 -6.88
N PHE A 21 -10.18 -2.55 -5.79
CA PHE A 21 -11.64 -2.38 -5.84
C PHE A 21 -12.04 -1.11 -6.57
N HIS A 22 -11.33 -0.01 -6.30
CA HIS A 22 -11.51 1.28 -6.92
C HIS A 22 -11.27 1.21 -8.43
N TYR A 23 -10.12 0.65 -8.84
CA TYR A 23 -9.78 0.48 -10.26
C TYR A 23 -10.85 -0.32 -11.00
N ARG A 24 -11.23 -1.48 -10.45
CA ARG A 24 -12.25 -2.34 -11.08
C ARG A 24 -13.63 -1.70 -11.12
N HIS A 25 -13.99 -0.93 -10.10
CA HIS A 25 -15.25 -0.22 -10.08
C HIS A 25 -15.31 0.79 -11.24
N LEU A 26 -14.27 1.61 -11.41
CA LEU A 26 -14.20 2.58 -12.50
C LEU A 26 -14.17 1.92 -13.88
N VAL A 27 -13.37 0.87 -14.06
CA VAL A 27 -13.33 0.11 -15.31
C VAL A 27 -14.69 -0.50 -15.66
N ARG A 28 -15.45 -0.97 -14.65
CA ARG A 28 -16.82 -1.48 -14.86
C ARG A 28 -17.79 -0.37 -15.21
N ALA A 29 -17.73 0.76 -14.51
CA ALA A 29 -18.60 1.92 -14.72
C ALA A 29 -18.39 2.54 -16.12
N ALA A 30 -17.17 2.50 -16.65
CA ALA A 30 -16.84 3.00 -17.99
C ALA A 30 -17.34 2.10 -19.14
N ARG A 31 -17.93 0.92 -18.86
CA ARG A 31 -18.38 0.00 -19.90
C ARG A 31 -19.68 0.48 -20.56
N PRO A 32 -19.82 0.34 -21.90
CA PRO A 32 -21.08 0.61 -22.57
C PRO A 32 -22.23 -0.25 -22.04
N PRO A 33 -23.47 0.26 -22.02
CA PRO A 33 -24.65 -0.54 -21.72
C PRO A 33 -24.74 -1.78 -22.62
N GLY A 34 -24.88 -2.96 -22.02
CA GLY A 34 -24.97 -4.24 -22.75
C GLY A 34 -23.63 -4.90 -23.07
N ALA A 35 -22.49 -4.31 -22.69
CA ALA A 35 -21.20 -4.98 -22.78
C ALA A 35 -21.21 -6.28 -21.94
N ARG A 36 -20.75 -7.38 -22.54
CA ARG A 36 -20.72 -8.68 -21.88
C ARG A 36 -19.87 -8.57 -20.61
N LYS A 37 -20.32 -9.18 -19.49
CA LYS A 37 -19.50 -9.27 -18.27
C LYS A 37 -18.20 -10.01 -18.63
N SER A 38 -17.11 -9.26 -18.81
CA SER A 38 -15.78 -9.85 -19.00
C SER A 38 -15.46 -10.72 -17.78
N ARG A 39 -14.86 -11.89 -18.01
CA ARG A 39 -14.16 -12.60 -16.95
C ARG A 39 -13.04 -11.69 -16.43
N ARG A 40 -12.67 -11.90 -15.17
CA ARG A 40 -11.54 -11.23 -14.52
C ARG A 40 -10.33 -11.38 -15.44
N SER A 41 -9.76 -10.26 -15.89
CA SER A 41 -8.48 -10.26 -16.61
C SER A 41 -7.37 -10.46 -15.59
N ASP A 42 -6.24 -11.02 -16.01
CA ASP A 42 -5.03 -11.00 -15.18
C ASP A 42 -4.59 -9.54 -14.90
N ASP A 43 -4.88 -8.61 -15.83
CA ASP A 43 -4.68 -7.16 -15.66
C ASP A 43 -5.49 -6.57 -14.49
N ASP A 44 -6.61 -7.19 -14.12
CA ASP A 44 -7.46 -6.71 -13.04
C ASP A 44 -6.80 -6.88 -11.66
N ASN A 45 -5.73 -7.68 -11.54
CA ASN A 45 -4.95 -7.79 -10.30
C ASN A 45 -3.70 -6.89 -10.30
N HIS A 46 -3.41 -6.23 -11.43
CA HIS A 46 -2.16 -5.52 -11.63
C HIS A 46 -1.96 -4.36 -10.65
N MET A 47 -3.03 -3.63 -10.29
CA MET A 47 -2.93 -2.49 -9.35
C MET A 47 -2.48 -2.92 -7.95
N LEU A 48 -3.04 -4.01 -7.43
CA LEU A 48 -2.64 -4.55 -6.13
C LEU A 48 -1.17 -5.01 -6.17
N TYR A 49 -0.75 -5.70 -7.23
CA TYR A 49 0.63 -6.17 -7.34
C TYR A 49 1.63 -5.03 -7.47
N LEU A 50 1.31 -3.99 -8.24
CA LEU A 50 2.14 -2.79 -8.31
C LEU A 50 2.27 -2.10 -6.95
N LEU A 51 1.15 -1.92 -6.22
CA LEU A 51 1.20 -1.33 -4.88
C LEU A 51 1.99 -2.16 -3.88
N LEU A 52 1.76 -3.48 -3.84
CA LEU A 52 2.53 -4.39 -3.01
C LEU A 52 4.02 -4.27 -3.29
N ARG A 53 4.39 -4.23 -4.57
CA ARG A 53 5.78 -4.13 -5.02
C ARG A 53 6.44 -2.82 -4.59
N VAL A 54 5.71 -1.70 -4.66
CA VAL A 54 6.20 -0.42 -4.11
C VAL A 54 6.31 -0.52 -2.58
N ALA A 55 5.27 -1.01 -1.90
CA ALA A 55 5.23 -1.10 -0.44
C ALA A 55 6.32 -2.00 0.15
N THR A 56 6.67 -3.11 -0.50
CA THR A 56 7.75 -4.01 -0.06
C THR A 56 9.15 -3.39 -0.16
N LYS A 57 9.29 -2.24 -0.84
CA LYS A 57 10.54 -1.49 -0.96
C LYS A 57 10.62 -0.29 -0.01
N LEU A 58 9.67 -0.16 0.93
CA LEU A 58 9.72 0.89 1.95
C LEU A 58 10.93 0.70 2.86
N GLU A 59 11.56 1.82 3.24
CA GLU A 59 12.67 1.87 4.19
C GLU A 59 12.48 3.10 5.10
N GLY A 60 12.04 2.88 6.34
CA GLY A 60 11.64 3.95 7.27
C GLY A 60 10.66 4.97 6.68
N ASP A 61 10.76 6.24 7.11
CA ASP A 61 10.03 7.38 6.53
C ASP A 61 10.75 7.95 5.29
N SER A 62 10.85 7.16 4.23
CA SER A 62 11.51 7.59 2.99
C SER A 62 10.73 7.20 1.73
N PRO A 63 10.94 7.91 0.61
CA PRO A 63 10.30 7.54 -0.64
C PRO A 63 10.96 6.31 -1.24
N VAL A 64 10.14 5.50 -1.89
CA VAL A 64 10.56 4.33 -2.65
C VAL A 64 11.14 4.77 -4.00
N LEU A 65 12.33 4.26 -4.33
CA LEU A 65 12.88 4.35 -5.68
C LEU A 65 12.36 3.17 -6.51
N PHE A 66 11.57 3.48 -7.53
CA PHE A 66 10.86 2.50 -8.34
C PHE A 66 11.32 2.56 -9.80
N SER A 67 12.07 1.55 -10.24
CA SER A 67 12.44 1.37 -11.65
C SER A 67 11.27 0.77 -12.44
N TYR A 68 10.83 1.48 -13.48
CA TYR A 68 9.77 1.01 -14.37
C TYR A 68 10.22 -0.20 -15.19
N GLU A 69 11.46 -0.20 -15.67
CA GLU A 69 12.05 -1.29 -16.47
C GLU A 69 12.12 -2.59 -15.65
N GLU A 70 12.65 -2.53 -14.42
CA GLU A 70 12.74 -3.70 -13.54
C GLU A 70 11.34 -4.25 -13.21
N ALA A 71 10.40 -3.36 -12.91
CA ALA A 71 9.03 -3.76 -12.62
C ALA A 71 8.34 -4.39 -13.84
N ALA A 72 8.57 -3.85 -15.04
CA ALA A 72 8.03 -4.39 -16.28
C ALA A 72 8.59 -5.79 -16.59
N ALA A 73 9.90 -5.96 -16.44
CA ALA A 73 10.57 -7.25 -16.63
C ALA A 73 10.07 -8.31 -15.65
N GLU A 74 9.91 -7.97 -14.38
CA GLU A 74 9.44 -8.93 -13.37
C GLU A 74 7.95 -9.26 -13.47
N LEU A 75 7.15 -8.34 -14.01
CA LEU A 75 5.72 -8.55 -14.25
C LEU A 75 5.41 -9.11 -15.64
N ASP A 76 6.45 -9.40 -16.44
CA ASP A 76 6.34 -9.85 -17.83
C ASP A 76 5.35 -9.00 -18.64
N THR A 77 5.51 -7.67 -18.56
CA THR A 77 4.61 -6.70 -19.19
C THR A 77 5.38 -5.56 -19.84
N ALA A 78 4.68 -4.72 -20.61
CA ALA A 78 5.26 -3.53 -21.20
C ALA A 78 5.49 -2.45 -20.13
N GLU A 79 6.60 -1.72 -20.23
CA GLU A 79 6.91 -0.60 -19.33
C GLU A 79 5.80 0.45 -19.30
N ASP A 80 5.20 0.75 -20.46
CA ASP A 80 4.07 1.68 -20.57
C ASP A 80 2.85 1.25 -19.73
N THR A 81 2.61 -0.06 -19.59
CA THR A 81 1.54 -0.59 -18.74
C THR A 81 1.83 -0.29 -17.26
N VAL A 82 3.07 -0.51 -16.83
CA VAL A 82 3.51 -0.20 -15.45
C VAL A 82 3.41 1.31 -15.20
N ARG A 83 3.87 2.14 -16.15
CA ARG A 83 3.78 3.60 -16.07
C ARG A 83 2.34 4.06 -15.93
N ALA A 84 1.43 3.53 -16.74
CA ALA A 84 0.01 3.84 -16.65
C ALA A 84 -0.58 3.44 -15.28
N GLY A 85 -0.20 2.27 -14.76
CA GLY A 85 -0.62 1.82 -13.44
C GLY A 85 -0.13 2.72 -12.30
N ILE A 86 1.15 3.08 -12.30
CA ILE A 86 1.71 4.01 -11.30
C ILE A 86 1.06 5.40 -11.43
N ALA A 87 0.85 5.90 -12.66
CA ALA A 87 0.17 7.17 -12.88
C ALA A 87 -1.26 7.15 -12.31
N TRP A 88 -2.00 6.06 -12.52
CA TRP A 88 -3.33 5.88 -11.97
C TRP A 88 -3.31 5.86 -10.42
N LEU A 89 -2.35 5.14 -9.81
CA LEU A 89 -2.18 5.10 -8.35
C LEU A 89 -1.84 6.46 -7.74
N VAL A 90 -1.06 7.27 -8.47
CA VAL A 90 -0.72 8.65 -8.09
C VAL A 90 -1.95 9.56 -8.22
N GLU A 91 -2.67 9.49 -9.34
CA GLU A 91 -3.91 10.24 -9.58
C GLU A 91 -4.94 10.01 -8.47
N HIS A 92 -5.08 8.76 -8.02
CA HIS A 92 -6.04 8.36 -6.98
C HIS A 92 -5.43 8.41 -5.57
N ARG A 93 -4.26 9.02 -5.40
CA ARG A 93 -3.60 9.31 -4.11
C ARG A 93 -3.33 8.08 -3.23
N TYR A 94 -3.14 6.92 -3.84
CA TYR A 94 -2.52 5.77 -3.19
C TYR A 94 -1.00 5.93 -3.10
N LEU A 95 -0.43 6.67 -4.04
CA LEU A 95 0.98 7.07 -4.09
C LEU A 95 1.07 8.59 -4.32
N ALA A 96 2.22 9.18 -4.01
CA ALA A 96 2.57 10.52 -4.47
C ALA A 96 3.92 10.47 -5.21
N LEU A 97 3.98 11.12 -6.36
CA LEU A 97 5.20 11.22 -7.16
C LEU A 97 5.99 12.47 -6.75
N ASP A 98 7.22 12.26 -6.28
CA ASP A 98 8.15 13.33 -5.83
C ASP A 98 9.17 13.71 -6.92
N GLY A 99 9.24 12.92 -7.99
CA GLY A 99 10.12 13.15 -9.13
C GLY A 99 10.40 11.86 -9.91
N GLN A 100 10.94 12.02 -11.11
CA GLN A 100 11.34 10.90 -11.96
C GLN A 100 12.57 11.29 -12.79
N VAL A 101 13.57 10.40 -12.85
CA VAL A 101 14.78 10.56 -13.67
C VAL A 101 15.14 9.21 -14.27
N ASP A 102 15.48 9.17 -15.56
CA ASP A 102 15.99 7.98 -16.27
C ASP A 102 15.19 6.68 -16.03
N GLY A 103 13.87 6.78 -16.01
CA GLY A 103 13.00 5.61 -15.80
C GLY A 103 12.88 5.12 -14.35
N VAL A 104 13.40 5.87 -13.39
CA VAL A 104 13.21 5.64 -11.96
C VAL A 104 12.34 6.73 -11.36
N ALA A 105 11.22 6.34 -10.74
CA ALA A 105 10.32 7.23 -10.02
C ALA A 105 10.63 7.23 -8.52
N ARG A 106 10.54 8.40 -7.89
CA ARG A 106 10.61 8.58 -6.44
C ARG A 106 9.18 8.71 -5.92
N LEU A 107 8.70 7.66 -5.24
CA LEU A 107 7.30 7.49 -4.86
C LEU A 107 7.14 7.47 -3.34
N TRP A 108 6.24 8.29 -2.83
CA TRP A 108 5.76 8.17 -1.44
C TRP A 108 4.52 7.28 -1.41
N VAL A 109 4.48 6.37 -0.44
CA VAL A 109 3.33 5.50 -0.22
C VAL A 109 2.36 6.17 0.74
N ASN A 110 1.07 6.19 0.40
CA ASN A 110 0.06 6.62 1.35
C ASN A 110 0.07 5.66 2.56
N PRO A 111 0.19 6.15 3.81
CA PRO A 111 0.22 5.26 4.98
C PRO A 111 -1.06 4.44 5.17
N ALA A 112 -2.18 4.83 4.55
CA ALA A 112 -3.39 4.01 4.52
C ALA A 112 -3.22 2.76 3.63
N VAL A 113 -2.24 2.74 2.73
CA VAL A 113 -1.84 1.56 1.93
C VAL A 113 -0.88 0.70 2.73
N ALA A 114 0.27 1.28 3.11
CA ALA A 114 1.29 0.58 3.87
C ALA A 114 2.30 1.54 4.50
N PHE A 115 2.90 1.11 5.60
CA PHE A 115 4.03 1.77 6.26
C PHE A 115 4.80 0.71 7.08
N LEU A 116 6.00 1.05 7.53
CA LEU A 116 6.79 0.20 8.43
C LEU A 116 6.51 0.59 9.89
N ALA A 117 5.82 -0.29 10.61
CA ALA A 117 5.60 -0.08 12.04
C ALA A 117 6.92 -0.17 12.81
N GLY A 118 6.97 0.49 13.97
CA GLY A 118 8.15 0.60 14.82
C GLY A 118 9.17 1.64 14.34
N THR A 119 9.18 1.99 13.05
CA THR A 119 10.16 2.93 12.47
C THR A 119 9.57 4.11 11.72
N THR A 120 8.27 4.11 11.42
CA THR A 120 7.60 5.17 10.67
C THR A 120 6.36 5.67 11.41
N ASP A 121 6.26 6.98 11.60
CA ASP A 121 5.01 7.61 12.03
C ASP A 121 4.15 7.94 10.80
N PRO A 122 3.00 7.26 10.60
CA PRO A 122 2.16 7.47 9.43
C PRO A 122 1.62 8.90 9.31
N ARG A 123 1.52 9.66 10.41
CA ARG A 123 1.01 11.04 10.39
C ARG A 123 1.94 11.97 9.61
N ILE A 124 3.25 11.72 9.64
CA ILE A 124 4.26 12.57 9.00
C ILE A 124 4.14 12.50 7.48
N ALA A 125 4.18 11.30 6.91
CA ALA A 125 4.02 11.11 5.47
C ALA A 125 2.63 11.57 5.00
N ALA A 126 1.58 11.30 5.79
CA ALA A 126 0.24 11.78 5.52
C ALA A 126 0.16 13.31 5.44
N ALA A 127 0.76 14.02 6.41
CA ALA A 127 0.81 15.49 6.41
C ALA A 127 1.64 16.04 5.25
N ARG A 128 2.81 15.44 4.98
CA ARG A 128 3.75 15.88 3.93
C ARG A 128 3.11 15.90 2.55
N HIS A 129 2.37 14.85 2.20
CA HIS A 129 1.75 14.70 0.88
C HIS A 129 0.24 14.93 0.87
N ARG A 130 -0.33 15.37 2.00
CA ARG A 130 -1.77 15.51 2.22
C ARG A 130 -2.53 14.26 1.77
N PHE A 131 -2.04 13.10 2.17
CA PHE A 131 -2.66 11.84 1.79
C PHE A 131 -4.06 11.72 2.41
N PRO A 132 -5.08 11.36 1.62
CA PRO A 132 -6.40 11.04 2.15
C PRO A 132 -6.36 9.72 2.91
N TYR A 133 -7.34 9.51 3.78
CA TYR A 133 -7.59 8.20 4.37
C TYR A 133 -8.56 7.43 3.48
N ILE A 134 -8.12 6.28 2.96
CA ILE A 134 -8.88 5.48 1.99
C ILE A 134 -9.27 4.16 2.62
N VAL A 135 -10.55 3.83 2.57
CA VAL A 135 -11.10 2.59 3.11
C VAL A 135 -12.06 1.93 2.14
N MET A 136 -12.19 0.62 2.27
CA MET A 136 -13.22 -0.13 1.54
C MET A 136 -14.58 0.03 2.22
N ASP A 137 -15.63 -0.05 1.43
CA ASP A 137 -16.98 -0.25 1.93
C ASP A 137 -17.13 -1.66 2.56
N GLU A 138 -17.97 -1.79 3.58
CA GLU A 138 -18.25 -3.06 4.26
C GLU A 138 -18.88 -4.11 3.31
N GLN A 139 -19.66 -3.66 2.31
CA GLN A 139 -20.22 -4.53 1.27
C GLN A 139 -19.22 -4.81 0.13
N GLY A 140 -18.01 -4.25 0.19
CA GLY A 140 -16.95 -4.44 -0.78
C GLY A 140 -17.40 -4.10 -2.21
N MET A 141 -17.09 -4.95 -3.18
CA MET A 141 -17.46 -4.75 -4.60
C MET A 141 -18.98 -4.76 -4.88
N ALA A 142 -19.81 -5.13 -3.91
CA ALA A 142 -21.26 -5.13 -4.06
C ALA A 142 -21.89 -3.76 -3.78
N ALA A 143 -21.17 -2.86 -3.11
CA ALA A 143 -21.62 -1.50 -2.86
C ALA A 143 -21.71 -0.67 -4.15
N ASP A 144 -22.62 0.31 -4.17
CA ASP A 144 -22.68 1.32 -5.22
C ASP A 144 -21.37 2.12 -5.28
N GLN A 145 -20.77 2.38 -4.13
CA GLN A 145 -19.44 2.97 -3.98
C GLN A 145 -18.57 2.04 -3.11
N PRO A 146 -17.69 1.21 -3.71
CA PRO A 146 -16.92 0.19 -2.97
C PRO A 146 -15.73 0.75 -2.20
N VAL A 147 -15.37 2.02 -2.44
CA VAL A 147 -14.21 2.67 -1.83
C VAL A 147 -14.59 4.09 -1.43
N HIS A 148 -14.29 4.41 -0.18
CA HIS A 148 -14.50 5.72 0.42
C HIS A 148 -13.17 6.42 0.60
N VAL A 149 -13.11 7.67 0.16
CA VAL A 149 -11.93 8.53 0.25
C VAL A 149 -12.30 9.69 1.15
N ALA A 150 -11.75 9.73 2.36
CA ALA A 150 -11.81 10.88 3.23
C ALA A 150 -10.60 11.77 2.94
N GLU A 151 -10.84 13.01 2.53
CA GLU A 151 -9.76 14.00 2.31
C GLU A 151 -8.85 14.10 3.53
N TYR A 152 -7.61 14.53 3.31
CA TYR A 152 -6.66 14.69 4.40
C TYR A 152 -7.24 15.55 5.52
N ASP A 153 -7.27 14.97 6.71
CA ASP A 153 -7.61 15.64 7.96
C ASP A 153 -6.56 15.27 9.01
N GLU A 154 -5.91 16.28 9.58
CA GLU A 154 -4.87 16.10 10.60
C GLU A 154 -5.43 15.39 11.83
N GLN A 155 -6.65 15.77 12.27
CA GLN A 155 -7.30 15.18 13.44
C GLN A 155 -7.73 13.73 13.17
N GLY A 156 -8.23 13.44 11.97
CA GLY A 156 -8.54 12.09 11.52
C GLY A 156 -7.31 11.18 11.53
N TRP A 157 -6.18 11.64 11.02
CA TRP A 157 -4.92 10.88 11.05
C TRP A 157 -4.38 10.69 12.47
N GLU A 158 -4.51 11.70 13.33
CA GLU A 158 -4.19 11.57 14.76
C GLU A 158 -5.05 10.51 15.45
N LEU A 159 -6.36 10.49 15.17
CA LEU A 159 -7.28 9.50 15.71
C LEU A 159 -6.94 8.09 15.23
N VAL A 160 -6.60 7.92 13.95
CA VAL A 160 -6.13 6.64 13.39
C VAL A 160 -4.86 6.19 14.11
N TYR A 161 -3.91 7.09 14.32
CA TYR A 161 -2.68 6.76 15.06
C TYR A 161 -3.01 6.30 16.48
N GLN A 162 -3.77 7.07 17.24
CA GLN A 162 -4.11 6.76 18.63
C GLN A 162 -4.84 5.42 18.78
N ASN A 163 -5.77 5.11 17.88
CA ASN A 163 -6.52 3.86 17.89
C ASN A 163 -5.66 2.62 17.57
N ASN A 164 -4.49 2.82 16.96
CA ASN A 164 -3.61 1.74 16.53
C ASN A 164 -2.20 1.84 17.17
N ALA A 165 -2.00 2.74 18.13
CA ALA A 165 -0.67 3.10 18.64
C ALA A 165 0.15 1.90 19.12
N GLU A 166 -0.48 0.94 19.80
CA GLU A 166 0.18 -0.30 20.24
C GLU A 166 0.78 -1.09 19.06
N GLN A 167 0.02 -1.23 17.97
CA GLN A 167 0.46 -1.96 16.77
C GLN A 167 1.48 -1.16 15.94
N LEU A 168 1.42 0.17 16.02
CA LEU A 168 2.31 1.08 15.31
C LEU A 168 3.67 1.21 16.01
N GLU A 169 3.68 1.27 17.34
CA GLU A 169 4.89 1.52 18.14
C GLU A 169 5.60 0.23 18.55
N ASP A 170 4.85 -0.86 18.81
CA ASP A 170 5.40 -2.17 19.17
C ASP A 170 4.76 -3.29 18.32
N PRO A 171 5.02 -3.31 16.99
CA PRO A 171 4.42 -4.30 16.12
C PRO A 171 4.82 -5.72 16.52
N PRO A 172 3.91 -6.71 16.39
CA PRO A 172 4.21 -8.09 16.71
C PRO A 172 5.36 -8.59 15.84
N ARG A 173 6.49 -8.92 16.48
CA ARG A 173 7.65 -9.47 15.77
C ARG A 173 7.37 -10.92 15.40
N PHE A 174 7.27 -11.22 14.12
CA PHE A 174 7.15 -12.60 13.66
C PHE A 174 8.53 -13.24 13.59
N PRO A 175 8.83 -14.26 14.42
CA PRO A 175 10.10 -14.95 14.35
C PRO A 175 10.05 -15.94 13.17
N PHE A 176 10.25 -15.45 11.95
CA PHE A 176 10.51 -16.33 10.81
C PHE A 176 11.90 -16.96 10.98
N GLY A 177 12.00 -17.99 11.82
CA GLY A 177 13.23 -18.74 12.04
C GLY A 177 14.36 -17.99 12.75
N CYS A 178 14.09 -16.86 13.42
CA CYS A 178 15.15 -16.09 14.09
C CYS A 178 15.70 -16.88 15.30
N PRO A 179 16.99 -17.27 15.30
CA PRO A 179 17.58 -18.08 16.37
C PRO A 179 17.61 -17.37 17.73
N LEU A 180 17.41 -16.04 17.76
CA LEU A 180 17.35 -15.24 18.99
C LEU A 180 15.97 -15.24 19.67
N HIS A 181 14.90 -15.58 18.94
CA HIS A 181 13.52 -15.60 19.46
C HIS A 181 12.95 -17.02 19.60
N HIS A 182 13.70 -18.06 19.22
CA HIS A 182 13.31 -19.47 19.33
C HIS A 182 13.17 -20.01 20.77
N GLY A 183 13.33 -19.18 21.80
CA GLY A 183 13.27 -19.58 23.21
C GLY A 183 12.22 -18.86 24.08
N ALA A 184 11.45 -17.90 23.55
CA ALA A 184 10.52 -17.11 24.36
C ALA A 184 9.09 -17.69 24.45
N VAL A 185 8.74 -18.65 23.58
CA VAL A 185 7.44 -19.35 23.63
C VAL A 185 7.60 -20.63 24.44
N GLY A 186 7.80 -20.51 25.75
CA GLY A 186 7.94 -21.68 26.62
C GLY A 186 8.47 -21.50 28.04
N ALA A 187 8.49 -20.28 28.59
CA ALA A 187 8.91 -20.08 29.98
C ALA A 187 8.07 -19.01 30.69
N GLY A 188 6.82 -19.35 31.01
CA GLY A 188 5.95 -18.55 31.86
C GLY A 188 4.76 -19.39 32.29
N ARG A 189 4.72 -19.73 33.58
CA ARG A 189 3.66 -20.49 34.24
C ARG A 189 2.34 -19.74 34.27
#